data_AF-A0A7J4PW35-F1
#
_entry.id   AF-A0A7J4PW35-F1
#
_cell.length_a   1.000
_cell.length_b   1.000
_cell.length_c   1.000
_cell.angle_alpha   90.00
_cell.angle_beta   90.00
_cell.angle_gamma   90.00
#
_symmetry.space_group_name_H-M   'P 1'
#
loop_
_entity.id
_entity.type
_entity.pdbx_description
1 polymer ?
#
loop_
_entity_poly.entity_id
_entity_poly.type
_entity_poly.pdbx_seq_one_letter_code
_entity_poly.pdbx_strand_id
1 'polypeptide(L)'
;MAELVISEKSRSLDLAPLALAVNQILGLPVTLRSLEVPGVRIEEGKVLDDGYSGPVLEEVMKSGKPIRTVPKSGVYKGVPVSVAPIVDRSGKVIAAIGIVDVVGTIDIPSVFGAYTEVIKEVSEKR
;
A
#
# COMPACT_ATOMS: atom_id res chain seq x y z
N MET A 1 16.47 -13.16 23.35
CA MET A 1 16.44 -12.24 22.20
C MET A 1 15.04 -12.25 21.64
N ALA A 2 14.52 -11.12 21.17
CA ALA A 2 13.25 -11.09 20.45
C ALA A 2 13.48 -11.50 18.99
N GLU A 3 12.63 -12.35 18.44
CA GLU A 3 12.66 -12.80 17.04
C GLU A 3 11.32 -12.46 16.39
N LEU A 4 11.37 -11.93 15.16
CA LEU A 4 10.20 -11.67 14.33
C LEU A 4 10.29 -12.53 13.08
N VAL A 5 9.36 -13.48 12.92
CA VAL A 5 9.36 -14.43 11.80
C VAL A 5 8.14 -14.18 10.92
N ILE A 6 8.37 -13.95 9.62
CA ILE A 6 7.32 -13.87 8.61
C ILE A 6 7.34 -15.16 7.79
N SER A 7 6.21 -15.84 7.78
CA SER A 7 5.86 -16.98 6.95
C SER A 7 4.52 -16.79 6.23
N GLU A 8 4.19 -17.73 5.36
CA GLU A 8 2.89 -17.87 4.70
C GLU A 8 1.70 -18.01 5.66
N LYS A 9 1.94 -18.31 6.95
CA LYS A 9 0.94 -18.48 8.00
C LYS A 9 0.96 -17.39 9.07
N SER A 10 1.77 -16.35 8.87
CA SER A 10 1.88 -15.25 9.85
C SER A 10 0.53 -14.62 10.08
N ARG A 11 0.18 -14.42 11.34
CA ARG A 11 -1.06 -13.75 11.72
C ARG A 11 -0.81 -12.26 11.88
N SER A 12 -1.89 -11.54 12.07
CA SER A 12 -1.90 -10.10 12.26
C SER A 12 -0.94 -9.62 13.36
N LEU A 13 -0.81 -10.36 14.46
CA LEU A 13 0.14 -10.05 15.54
C LEU A 13 1.61 -10.12 15.11
N ASP A 14 1.96 -11.05 14.22
CA ASP A 14 3.32 -11.19 13.69
C ASP A 14 3.63 -10.11 12.66
N LEU A 15 2.61 -9.67 11.93
CA LEU A 15 2.71 -8.72 10.83
C LEU A 15 2.64 -7.26 11.28
N ALA A 16 1.90 -6.98 12.37
CA ALA A 16 1.65 -5.64 12.87
C ALA A 16 2.92 -4.83 13.19
N PRO A 17 3.97 -5.39 13.86
CA PRO A 17 5.16 -4.62 14.18
C PRO A 17 5.85 -4.04 12.94
N LEU A 18 5.93 -4.83 11.86
CA LEU A 18 6.52 -4.39 10.59
C LEU A 18 5.62 -3.36 9.89
N ALA A 19 4.31 -3.64 9.81
CA ALA A 19 3.36 -2.74 9.15
C ALA A 19 3.28 -1.37 9.87
N LEU A 20 3.33 -1.36 11.20
CA LEU A 20 3.37 -0.15 12.03
C LEU A 20 4.64 0.67 11.77
N ALA A 21 5.80 0.02 11.69
CA ALA A 21 7.06 0.72 11.40
C ALA A 21 7.00 1.41 10.03
N VAL A 22 6.50 0.72 8.99
CA VAL A 22 6.34 1.32 7.65
C VAL A 22 5.32 2.46 7.66
N ASN A 23 4.19 2.30 8.36
CA ASN A 23 3.19 3.35 8.51
C ASN A 23 3.77 4.60 9.18
N GLN A 24 4.58 4.43 10.23
CA GLN A 24 5.22 5.55 10.93
C GLN A 24 6.26 6.28 10.07
N ILE A 25 7.00 5.55 9.22
CA ILE A 25 7.96 6.14 8.29
C ILE A 25 7.25 6.97 7.21
N LEU A 26 6.16 6.45 6.65
CA LEU A 26 5.51 7.05 5.49
C LEU A 26 4.37 8.01 5.84
N GLY A 27 3.76 7.86 7.01
CA GLY A 27 2.52 8.57 7.38
C GLY A 27 1.29 8.15 6.56
N LEU A 28 1.39 7.06 5.78
CA LEU A 28 0.33 6.58 4.88
C LEU A 28 -0.26 5.25 5.37
N PRO A 29 -1.53 4.93 5.04
CA PRO A 29 -2.11 3.63 5.34
C PRO A 29 -1.25 2.47 4.80
N VAL A 30 -0.98 1.49 5.66
CA VAL A 30 -0.20 0.29 5.32
C VAL A 30 -1.04 -0.93 5.57
N THR A 31 -1.01 -1.86 4.61
CA THR A 31 -1.62 -3.18 4.74
C THR A 31 -0.56 -4.25 4.56
N LEU A 32 -0.68 -5.35 5.28
CA LEU A 32 0.25 -6.46 5.15
C LEU A 32 -0.48 -7.76 5.41
N ARG A 33 -0.41 -8.71 4.48
CA ARG A 33 -1.11 -9.99 4.56
C ARG A 33 -0.17 -11.15 4.21
N SER A 34 -0.26 -12.26 4.93
CA SER A 34 0.40 -13.52 4.58
C SER A 34 -0.38 -14.31 3.55
N LEU A 35 0.27 -15.28 2.89
CA LEU A 35 -0.34 -16.04 1.81
C LEU A 35 -1.61 -16.78 2.23
N GLU A 36 -1.59 -17.42 3.40
CA GLU A 36 -2.68 -18.29 3.87
C GLU A 36 -3.66 -17.59 4.83
N VAL A 37 -3.21 -16.55 5.56
CA VAL A 37 -4.00 -15.94 6.65
C VAL A 37 -4.28 -14.47 6.33
N PRO A 38 -5.49 -13.95 6.63
CA PRO A 38 -5.74 -12.53 6.58
C PRO A 38 -4.73 -11.71 7.40
N GLY A 39 -4.53 -10.47 6.95
CA GLY A 39 -3.47 -9.60 7.41
C GLY A 39 -3.93 -8.49 8.34
N VAL A 40 -3.14 -7.42 8.34
CA VAL A 40 -3.41 -6.19 9.08
C VAL A 40 -3.64 -5.01 8.14
N ARG A 41 -4.45 -4.07 8.62
CA ARG A 41 -4.54 -2.70 8.10
C ARG A 41 -4.17 -1.73 9.20
N ILE A 42 -3.17 -0.90 8.92
CA ILE A 42 -2.63 0.11 9.82
C ILE A 42 -2.93 1.48 9.24
N GLU A 43 -3.53 2.35 10.05
CA GLU A 43 -3.76 3.76 9.73
C GLU A 43 -3.50 4.58 11.00
N GLU A 44 -2.94 5.79 10.84
CA GLU A 44 -2.67 6.70 11.96
C GLU A 44 -1.91 6.05 13.15
N GLY A 45 -0.93 5.17 12.85
CA GLY A 45 -0.15 4.47 13.86
C GLY A 45 -0.92 3.40 14.64
N LYS A 46 -2.09 2.97 14.18
CA LYS A 46 -2.97 2.01 14.88
C LYS A 46 -3.37 0.86 13.97
N VAL A 47 -3.53 -0.32 14.56
CA VAL A 47 -4.17 -1.47 13.90
C VAL A 47 -5.67 -1.20 13.84
N LEU A 48 -6.23 -1.00 12.64
CA LEU A 48 -7.66 -0.79 12.43
C LEU A 48 -8.42 -2.05 12.04
N ASP A 49 -7.70 -3.04 11.49
CA ASP A 49 -8.26 -4.33 11.09
C ASP A 49 -7.16 -5.39 11.22
N ASP A 50 -7.43 -6.47 11.95
CA ASP A 50 -6.55 -7.61 12.17
C ASP A 50 -7.00 -8.88 11.40
N GLY A 51 -8.03 -8.75 10.57
CA GLY A 51 -8.53 -9.78 9.64
C GLY A 51 -8.53 -9.30 8.19
N TYR A 52 -7.65 -8.35 7.86
CA TYR A 52 -7.74 -7.60 6.60
C TYR A 52 -7.43 -8.48 5.37
N SER A 53 -8.29 -8.37 4.36
CA SER A 53 -7.97 -8.78 2.99
C SER A 53 -7.99 -7.58 2.04
N GLY A 54 -7.27 -7.69 0.94
CA GLY A 54 -7.30 -6.71 -0.13
C GLY A 54 -7.17 -7.39 -1.49
N PRO A 55 -8.00 -7.00 -2.48
CA PRO A 55 -7.95 -7.62 -3.82
C PRO A 55 -6.57 -7.50 -4.47
N VAL A 56 -5.88 -6.37 -4.28
CA VAL A 56 -4.54 -6.15 -4.84
C VAL A 56 -3.46 -6.93 -4.07
N LEU A 57 -3.61 -7.13 -2.75
CA LEU A 57 -2.71 -8.03 -1.99
C LEU A 57 -2.82 -9.46 -2.52
N GLU A 58 -4.03 -9.95 -2.72
CA GLU A 58 -4.27 -11.28 -3.28
C GLU A 58 -3.71 -11.42 -4.70
N GLU A 59 -3.88 -10.39 -5.54
CA GLU A 59 -3.36 -10.37 -6.90
C GLU A 59 -1.82 -10.38 -6.95
N VAL A 60 -1.18 -9.58 -6.09
CA VAL A 60 0.28 -9.58 -5.94
C VAL A 60 0.79 -10.93 -5.45
N MET A 61 0.11 -11.53 -4.47
CA MET A 61 0.51 -12.85 -3.97
C MET A 61 0.36 -13.94 -5.03
N LYS A 62 -0.67 -13.88 -5.88
CA LYS A 62 -0.88 -14.81 -6.99
C LYS A 62 0.13 -14.63 -8.12
N SER A 63 0.43 -13.38 -8.48
CA SER A 63 1.30 -13.06 -9.61
C SER A 63 2.79 -13.08 -9.26
N GLY A 64 3.13 -12.88 -7.99
CA GLY A 64 4.50 -12.70 -7.51
C GLY A 64 5.17 -11.44 -8.04
N LYS A 65 4.40 -10.45 -8.52
CA LYS A 65 4.91 -9.20 -9.10
C LYS A 65 4.33 -8.00 -8.35
N PRO A 66 5.09 -6.89 -8.24
CA PRO A 66 4.57 -5.66 -7.68
C PRO A 66 3.48 -5.07 -8.59
N ILE A 67 2.43 -4.51 -7.99
CA ILE A 67 1.28 -3.91 -8.69
C ILE A 67 1.04 -2.50 -8.15
N ARG A 68 0.86 -1.55 -9.07
CA ARG A 68 0.37 -0.19 -8.79
C ARG A 68 -0.91 0.02 -9.57
N THR A 69 -2.02 0.24 -8.86
CA THR A 69 -3.33 0.31 -9.49
C THR A 69 -4.34 1.02 -8.61
N VAL A 70 -5.54 1.25 -9.15
CA VAL A 70 -6.70 1.71 -8.41
C VAL A 70 -7.64 0.50 -8.22
N PRO A 71 -7.81 -0.03 -6.99
CA PRO A 71 -8.67 -1.17 -6.72
C PRO A 71 -10.12 -0.88 -7.12
N LYS A 72 -10.78 -1.87 -7.72
CA LYS A 72 -12.21 -1.79 -8.10
C LYS A 72 -13.16 -2.19 -6.96
N SER A 73 -12.62 -2.77 -5.89
CA SER A 73 -13.34 -3.27 -4.71
C SER A 73 -12.46 -3.22 -3.45
N GLY A 74 -13.03 -3.56 -2.29
CA GLY A 74 -12.35 -3.51 -1.00
C GLY A 74 -12.36 -2.12 -0.36
N VAL A 75 -11.72 -1.99 0.80
CA VAL A 75 -11.73 -0.77 1.63
C VAL A 75 -11.11 0.42 0.88
N TYR A 76 -10.09 0.19 0.06
CA TYR A 76 -9.44 1.22 -0.76
C TYR A 76 -9.95 1.28 -2.20
N LYS A 77 -11.23 0.92 -2.43
CA LYS A 77 -11.85 1.08 -3.74
C LYS A 77 -11.75 2.52 -4.22
N GLY A 78 -11.27 2.73 -5.45
CA GLY A 78 -11.15 4.05 -6.04
C GLY A 78 -9.97 4.88 -5.51
N VAL A 79 -9.18 4.35 -4.58
CA VAL A 79 -7.98 5.01 -4.04
C VAL A 79 -6.73 4.28 -4.55
N PRO A 80 -5.74 4.98 -5.11
CA PRO A 80 -4.54 4.33 -5.63
C PRO A 80 -3.74 3.60 -4.55
N VAL A 81 -3.21 2.43 -4.91
CA VAL A 81 -2.38 1.60 -4.03
C VAL A 81 -1.13 1.11 -4.76
N SER A 82 -0.04 0.94 -4.01
CA SER A 82 1.19 0.27 -4.46
C SER A 82 1.45 -0.93 -3.56
N VAL A 83 1.56 -2.12 -4.15
CA VAL A 83 1.66 -3.38 -3.43
C VAL A 83 2.82 -4.20 -3.98
N ALA A 84 3.59 -4.83 -3.09
CA ALA A 84 4.75 -5.66 -3.44
C ALA A 84 4.71 -7.01 -2.70
N PRO A 85 5.19 -8.09 -3.34
CA PRO A 85 5.30 -9.39 -2.69
C PRO A 85 6.48 -9.42 -1.72
N ILE A 86 6.33 -10.14 -0.63
CA ILE A 86 7.42 -10.57 0.25
C ILE A 86 7.76 -12.00 -0.15
N VAL A 87 9.01 -12.23 -0.52
CA VAL A 87 9.53 -13.53 -0.96
C VAL A 87 10.52 -14.10 0.04
N ASP A 88 10.53 -15.42 0.17
CA ASP A 88 11.55 -16.12 0.94
C ASP A 88 12.88 -16.25 0.16
N ARG A 89 13.87 -16.92 0.76
CA ARG A 89 15.20 -17.12 0.15
C ARG A 89 15.17 -17.96 -1.13
N SER A 90 14.13 -18.76 -1.35
CA SER A 90 13.93 -19.55 -2.56
C SER A 90 13.21 -18.78 -3.67
N GLY A 91 12.74 -17.56 -3.38
CA GLY A 91 11.92 -16.75 -4.29
C GLY A 91 10.43 -17.09 -4.21
N LYS A 92 9.99 -17.92 -3.26
CA LYS A 92 8.58 -18.22 -3.05
C LYS A 92 7.90 -17.02 -2.38
N VAL A 93 6.75 -16.61 -2.90
CA VAL A 93 5.92 -15.57 -2.28
C VAL A 93 5.30 -16.11 -0.98
N ILE A 94 5.50 -15.40 0.12
CA ILE A 94 4.98 -15.78 1.45
C ILE A 94 4.01 -14.74 2.03
N ALA A 95 4.06 -13.51 1.57
CA ALA A 95 3.18 -12.43 2.00
C ALA A 95 3.15 -11.31 0.95
N ALA A 96 2.32 -10.30 1.16
CA ALA A 96 2.36 -9.04 0.42
C ALA A 96 2.18 -7.86 1.37
N ILE A 97 2.80 -6.74 1.02
CA ILE A 97 2.68 -5.46 1.72
C ILE A 97 2.19 -4.40 0.73
N GLY A 98 1.24 -3.57 1.16
CA GLY A 98 0.62 -2.53 0.36
C GLY A 98 0.58 -1.20 1.08
N ILE A 99 0.82 -0.12 0.35
CA ILE A 99 0.67 1.25 0.83
C ILE A 99 -0.42 1.91 0.00
N VAL A 100 -1.29 2.67 0.67
CA VAL A 100 -2.26 3.54 -0.01
C VAL A 100 -1.54 4.82 -0.39
N ASP A 101 -1.37 5.04 -1.69
CA ASP A 101 -0.56 6.11 -2.21
C ASP A 101 -1.43 7.17 -2.84
N VAL A 102 -1.82 8.15 -2.03
CA VAL A 102 -2.60 9.31 -2.50
C VAL A 102 -1.70 10.32 -3.23
N VAL A 103 -0.39 10.31 -2.97
CA VAL A 103 0.55 11.34 -3.47
C VAL A 103 1.17 10.95 -4.81
N GLY A 104 1.49 9.66 -5.03
CA GLY A 104 2.07 9.14 -6.27
C GLY A 104 1.15 9.19 -7.49
N THR A 105 -0.10 9.64 -7.32
CA THR A 105 -1.02 9.94 -8.43
C THR A 105 -1.11 11.42 -8.79
N ILE A 106 -0.53 12.30 -7.98
CA ILE A 106 -0.34 13.68 -8.40
C ILE A 106 0.85 13.67 -9.37
N ASP A 107 0.55 13.73 -10.66
CA ASP A 107 1.53 14.13 -11.66
C ASP A 107 1.87 15.60 -11.42
N ILE A 108 2.79 15.82 -10.49
CA ILE A 108 3.25 17.14 -10.07
C ILE A 108 3.68 17.99 -11.27
N PRO A 109 4.45 17.46 -12.25
CA PRO A 109 4.68 18.15 -13.51
C PRO A 109 3.40 18.62 -14.23
N SER A 110 2.40 17.74 -14.39
CA SER A 110 1.12 18.12 -15.03
C SER A 110 0.34 19.15 -14.23
N VAL A 111 0.32 19.06 -12.90
CA VAL A 111 -0.35 20.04 -12.03
C VAL A 111 0.30 21.42 -12.13
N PHE A 112 1.63 21.48 -12.11
CA PHE A 112 2.33 22.75 -12.29
C PHE A 112 2.16 23.31 -13.71
N GLY A 113 2.12 22.45 -14.73
CA GLY A 113 1.82 22.85 -16.11
C GLY A 113 0.45 23.54 -16.24
N ALA A 114 -0.60 22.92 -15.72
CA ALA A 114 -1.94 23.49 -15.72
C ALA A 114 -2.02 24.82 -14.95
N TYR A 115 -1.28 24.95 -13.84
CA TYR A 115 -1.22 26.19 -13.06
C TYR A 115 -0.61 27.35 -13.88
N THR A 116 0.43 27.11 -14.66
CA THR A 116 1.00 28.13 -15.57
C THR A 116 0.03 28.57 -16.66
N GLU A 117 -0.81 27.68 -17.19
CA GLU A 117 -1.82 28.03 -18.19
C GLU A 117 -2.91 28.92 -17.61
N VAL A 118 -3.39 28.61 -16.40
CA VAL A 118 -4.36 29.44 -15.67
C VAL A 118 -3.81 30.84 -15.42
N ILE A 119 -2.54 30.97 -15.00
CA ILE A 119 -1.93 32.29 -14.79
C ILE A 119 -1.86 33.09 -16.10
N LYS A 120 -1.47 32.46 -17.21
CA LYS A 120 -1.44 33.12 -18.52
C LYS A 120 -2.81 33.66 -18.90
N GLU A 121 -3.85 32.83 -18.82
CA GLU A 121 -5.21 33.21 -19.23
C GLU A 121 -5.77 34.37 -18.40
N VAL A 122 -5.48 34.40 -17.09
CA VAL A 122 -5.90 35.49 -16.20
C VAL A 122 -5.08 36.76 -16.42
N SER A 123 -3.79 36.63 -16.78
CA SER A 123 -2.90 37.76 -17.05
C SER A 123 -3.18 38.44 -18.40
N GLU A 124 -3.63 37.69 -19.41
CA GLU A 124 -3.97 38.20 -20.75
C GLU A 124 -5.36 38.87 -20.79
N LYS A 125 -6.19 38.68 -19.75
CA LYS A 125 -7.51 39.31 -19.60
C LYS A 125 -7.47 40.64 -18.82
N ARG A 126 -6.29 41.22 -18.57
CA ARG A 126 -6.10 42.53 -17.92
C ARG A 126 -5.62 43.61 -18.87
#